data_AF-A0A6B1HEK8-F1
#
_entry.id   AF-A0A6B1HEK8-F1
#
_cell.length_a   1.000
_cell.length_b   1.000
_cell.length_c   1.000
_cell.angle_alpha   90.00
_cell.angle_beta   90.00
_cell.angle_gamma   90.00
#
_symmetry.space_group_name_H-M   'P 1'
#
loop_
_entity.id
_entity.type
_entity.pdbx_description
1 polymer ?
#
loop_
_entity_poly.entity_id
_entity_poly.type
_entity_poly.pdbx_seq_one_letter_code
_entity_poly.pdbx_strand_id
1 'polypeptide(L)'
;MAVAVGCLMLSGCIYTVNYTTEPAGAILTYQDGDPIGMTPVSRDYREDSRYMDDEGCMLVYGVTATWASGARASTGRTIRLCKGIGDYRVHLVRPADAPGLETDIRVATMLTDAAARRKKEAEDELAESLDDLVQTMLI
;
A
#
# COMPACT_ATOMS: atom_id res chain seq x y z
N MET A 1 2.07 -11.59 -49.13
CA MET A 1 3.12 -11.34 -48.12
C MET A 1 2.41 -10.90 -46.86
N ALA A 2 2.31 -11.77 -45.86
CA ALA A 2 1.65 -11.46 -44.58
C ALA A 2 2.66 -10.80 -43.66
N VAL A 3 2.45 -9.53 -43.31
CA VAL A 3 3.25 -8.83 -42.30
C VAL A 3 2.71 -9.24 -40.94
N ALA A 4 3.41 -10.14 -40.27
CA ALA A 4 3.12 -10.47 -38.89
C ALA A 4 3.50 -9.28 -38.01
N VAL A 5 2.49 -8.55 -37.52
CA VAL A 5 2.66 -7.53 -36.48
C VAL A 5 2.97 -8.28 -35.17
N GLY A 6 4.26 -8.41 -34.87
CA GLY A 6 4.74 -8.92 -33.60
C GLY A 6 4.47 -7.91 -32.50
N CYS A 7 3.39 -8.09 -31.76
CA CYS A 7 3.16 -7.38 -30.51
C CYS A 7 4.07 -8.01 -29.44
N LEU A 8 5.27 -7.45 -29.24
CA LEU A 8 6.13 -7.75 -28.10
C LEU A 8 5.48 -7.19 -26.83
N MET A 9 4.63 -7.98 -26.20
CA MET A 9 4.16 -7.70 -24.84
C MET A 9 5.33 -7.95 -23.88
N LEU A 10 6.07 -6.90 -23.53
CA LEU A 10 7.03 -6.92 -22.44
C LEU A 10 6.28 -7.13 -21.12
N SER A 11 6.04 -8.39 -20.75
CA SER A 11 5.56 -8.80 -19.44
C SER A 11 6.69 -8.62 -18.42
N GLY A 12 6.94 -7.38 -17.98
CA GLY A 12 7.79 -7.14 -16.82
C GLY A 12 7.08 -7.58 -15.54
N CYS A 13 7.80 -8.22 -14.62
CA CYS A 13 7.25 -8.66 -13.35
C CYS A 13 6.80 -7.45 -12.50
N ILE A 14 5.68 -7.59 -11.79
CA ILE A 14 5.16 -6.55 -10.88
C ILE A 14 5.27 -7.07 -9.45
N TYR A 15 5.89 -6.30 -8.58
CA TYR A 15 6.02 -6.59 -7.15
C TYR A 15 5.10 -5.65 -6.38
N THR A 16 4.17 -6.19 -5.61
CA THR A 16 3.27 -5.38 -4.78
C THR A 16 3.81 -5.35 -3.35
N VAL A 17 4.08 -4.15 -2.83
CA VAL A 17 4.52 -3.94 -1.45
C VAL A 17 3.40 -3.28 -0.67
N ASN A 18 2.96 -3.96 0.39
CA ASN A 18 1.94 -3.51 1.32
C ASN A 18 2.63 -2.89 2.54
N TYR A 19 2.45 -1.59 2.72
CA TYR A 19 2.99 -0.85 3.83
C TYR A 19 1.94 -0.64 4.92
N THR A 20 2.26 -1.04 6.14
CA THR A 20 1.41 -0.86 7.32
C THR A 20 2.19 -0.24 8.46
N THR A 21 1.48 0.43 9.37
CA THR A 21 2.08 1.00 10.59
C THR A 21 1.30 0.64 11.83
N GLU A 22 1.98 0.66 12.98
CA GLU A 22 1.38 0.54 14.30
C GLU A 22 1.81 1.70 15.20
N PRO A 23 0.87 2.55 15.69
CA PRO A 23 -0.55 2.60 15.33
C PRO A 23 -0.75 3.03 13.86
N ALA A 24 -1.92 2.72 13.29
CA ALA A 24 -2.23 3.03 11.89
C ALA A 24 -2.28 4.56 11.62
N GLY A 25 -2.18 4.95 10.35
CA GLY A 25 -2.38 6.34 9.93
C GLY A 25 -1.11 7.19 9.83
N ALA A 26 0.07 6.60 9.94
CA ALA A 26 1.30 7.30 9.63
C ALA A 26 1.38 7.66 8.13
N ILE A 27 1.91 8.83 7.83
CA ILE A 27 2.26 9.26 6.47
C ILE A 27 3.60 8.64 6.10
N LEU A 28 3.64 7.95 4.97
CA LEU A 28 4.85 7.41 4.39
C LEU A 28 5.42 8.35 3.34
N THR A 29 6.73 8.55 3.45
CA THR A 29 7.56 9.17 2.43
C THR A 29 8.68 8.21 2.08
N TYR A 30 9.07 8.15 0.81
CA TYR A 30 10.33 7.54 0.43
C TYR A 30 11.51 8.29 1.06
N GLN A 31 12.64 7.61 1.21
CA GLN A 31 13.87 8.21 1.74
C GLN A 31 14.49 9.27 0.79
N ASP A 32 14.09 9.29 -0.49
CA ASP A 32 14.44 10.33 -1.45
C ASP A 32 13.57 11.60 -1.34
N GLY A 33 12.51 11.55 -0.51
CA GLY A 33 11.64 12.67 -0.18
C GLY A 33 10.24 12.59 -0.78
N ASP A 34 9.98 11.67 -1.71
CA ASP A 34 8.69 11.61 -2.39
C ASP A 34 7.57 11.05 -1.49
N PRO A 35 6.38 11.67 -1.44
CA PRO A 35 5.28 11.18 -0.62
C PRO A 35 4.67 9.91 -1.23
N ILE A 36 4.47 8.90 -0.39
CA ILE A 36 3.76 7.68 -0.78
C ILE A 36 2.28 7.86 -0.45
N GLY A 37 1.95 8.20 0.79
CA GLY A 37 0.57 8.32 1.25
C GLY A 37 0.40 7.85 2.69
N MET A 38 -0.84 7.85 3.16
CA MET A 38 -1.18 7.39 4.51
C MET A 38 -1.33 5.86 4.55
N THR A 39 -0.80 5.22 5.60
CA THR A 39 -0.97 3.78 5.81
C THR A 39 -2.36 3.40 6.32
N PRO A 40 -2.88 2.20 5.95
CA PRO A 40 -2.26 1.19 5.08
C PRO A 40 -2.26 1.58 3.60
N VAL A 41 -1.18 1.28 2.88
CA VAL A 41 -1.04 1.61 1.45
C VAL A 41 -0.25 0.53 0.70
N SER A 42 -0.69 0.21 -0.52
CA SER A 42 0.00 -0.74 -1.40
C SER A 42 0.65 0.00 -2.58
N ARG A 43 1.85 -0.41 -2.96
CA ARG A 43 2.56 0.14 -4.12
C ARG A 43 3.09 -0.98 -5.00
N ASP A 44 2.89 -0.80 -6.29
CA ASP A 44 3.39 -1.70 -7.32
C ASP A 44 4.71 -1.17 -7.86
N TYR A 45 5.71 -2.04 -7.86
CA TYR A 45 7.03 -1.79 -8.41
C TYR A 45 7.21 -2.70 -9.61
N ARG A 46 7.58 -2.10 -10.74
CA ARG A 46 7.90 -2.84 -11.94
C ARG A 46 9.35 -3.26 -11.89
N GLU A 47 9.61 -4.49 -12.32
CA GLU A 47 10.95 -5.00 -12.52
C GLU A 47 11.76 -4.11 -13.46
N ASP A 48 12.92 -3.68 -12.99
CA ASP A 48 13.94 -2.97 -13.77
C ASP A 48 15.30 -3.50 -13.31
N SER A 49 16.08 -4.01 -14.26
CA SER A 49 17.36 -4.68 -14.00
C SER A 49 18.38 -3.79 -13.31
N ARG A 50 18.22 -2.45 -13.38
CA ARG A 50 19.08 -1.49 -12.65
C ARG A 50 18.87 -1.51 -11.14
N TYR A 51 17.75 -2.05 -10.68
CA TYR A 51 17.41 -2.16 -9.28
C TYR A 51 17.49 -3.60 -8.78
N MET A 52 18.11 -4.51 -9.53
CA MET A 52 18.39 -5.86 -9.07
C MET A 52 19.78 -5.92 -8.44
N ASP A 53 19.89 -6.60 -7.30
CA ASP A 53 21.21 -6.95 -6.76
C ASP A 53 21.80 -8.20 -7.44
N ASP A 54 23.06 -8.51 -7.11
CA ASP A 54 23.81 -9.65 -7.66
C ASP A 54 23.17 -11.02 -7.32
N GLU A 55 22.25 -11.05 -6.35
CA GLU A 55 21.51 -12.25 -5.94
C GLU A 55 20.10 -12.31 -6.58
N GLY A 56 19.75 -11.34 -7.45
CA GLY A 56 18.49 -11.28 -8.17
C GLY A 56 17.31 -10.73 -7.37
N CYS A 57 17.55 -10.04 -6.25
CA CYS A 57 16.49 -9.39 -5.49
C CYS A 57 16.28 -7.95 -5.95
N MET A 58 15.03 -7.52 -5.99
CA MET A 58 14.70 -6.15 -6.32
C MET A 58 14.95 -5.22 -5.13
N LEU A 59 15.60 -4.09 -5.37
CA LEU A 59 15.90 -3.04 -4.42
C LEU A 59 14.93 -1.89 -4.64
N VAL A 60 14.10 -1.60 -3.65
CA VAL A 60 13.23 -0.41 -3.65
C VAL A 60 13.71 0.59 -2.61
N TYR A 61 13.38 1.87 -2.79
CA TYR A 61 13.72 2.89 -1.80
C TYR A 61 13.12 2.54 -0.43
N GLY A 62 13.92 2.81 0.60
CA GLY A 62 13.43 2.81 1.97
C GLY A 62 12.34 3.84 2.18
N VAL A 63 11.60 3.68 3.27
CA VAL A 63 10.51 4.57 3.65
C VAL A 63 10.69 5.11 5.05
N THR A 64 10.08 6.27 5.30
CA THR A 64 9.92 6.85 6.63
C THR A 64 8.43 7.01 6.91
N ALA A 65 7.98 6.44 8.02
CA ALA A 65 6.68 6.69 8.60
C ALA A 65 6.75 7.88 9.55
N THR A 66 5.85 8.85 9.37
CA THR A 66 5.65 9.98 10.28
C THR A 66 4.23 9.97 10.80
N TRP A 67 4.08 9.87 12.12
CA TRP A 67 2.78 9.91 12.78
C TRP A 67 2.33 11.35 13.06
N ALA A 68 1.06 11.55 13.42
CA ALA A 68 0.47 12.86 13.68
C ALA A 68 1.14 13.60 14.85
N SER A 69 1.64 12.87 15.85
CA SER A 69 2.46 13.40 16.95
C SER A 69 3.83 13.92 16.52
N GLY A 70 4.27 13.61 15.29
CA GLY A 70 5.62 13.87 14.81
C GLY A 70 6.63 12.76 15.11
N ALA A 71 6.22 11.67 15.76
CA ALA A 71 7.04 10.47 15.89
C ALA A 71 7.43 9.94 14.49
N ARG A 72 8.64 9.36 14.37
CA ARG A 72 9.16 8.85 13.11
C ARG A 72 9.82 7.49 13.26
N ALA A 73 9.64 6.63 12.26
CA ALA A 73 10.35 5.36 12.12
C ALA A 73 10.72 5.20 10.65
N SER A 74 11.89 4.63 10.38
CA SER A 74 12.39 4.46 9.03
C SER A 74 12.89 3.04 8.83
N THR A 75 12.73 2.53 7.62
CA THR A 75 13.51 1.38 7.17
C THR A 75 14.95 1.81 6.91
N GLY A 76 15.83 0.86 6.56
CA GLY A 76 17.09 1.19 5.90
C GLY A 76 16.89 1.96 4.59
N ARG A 77 17.97 2.49 4.00
CA ARG A 77 17.94 3.27 2.74
C ARG A 77 17.29 2.54 1.57
N THR A 78 17.39 1.21 1.55
CA THR A 78 16.78 0.33 0.56
C THR A 78 16.09 -0.83 1.26
N ILE A 79 15.03 -1.34 0.63
CA ILE A 79 14.31 -2.54 1.03
C ILE A 79 14.55 -3.58 -0.06
N ARG A 80 14.93 -4.79 0.35
CA ARG A 80 15.32 -5.89 -0.55
C ARG A 80 14.18 -6.90 -0.67
N LEU A 81 13.70 -7.12 -1.90
CA LEU A 81 12.54 -7.94 -2.24
C LEU A 81 13.01 -9.25 -2.92
N CYS A 82 13.26 -10.29 -2.13
CA CYS A 82 13.91 -11.53 -2.59
C CYS A 82 12.98 -12.74 -2.81
N LYS A 83 11.71 -12.66 -2.44
CA LYS A 83 10.78 -13.80 -2.47
C LYS A 83 10.16 -14.03 -3.86
N GLY A 84 10.74 -13.46 -4.91
CA GLY A 84 10.17 -13.45 -6.27
C GLY A 84 8.98 -12.52 -6.40
N ILE A 85 8.20 -12.71 -7.46
CA ILE A 85 6.97 -11.96 -7.73
C ILE A 85 5.93 -12.30 -6.65
N GLY A 86 5.42 -11.31 -5.92
CA GLY A 86 4.40 -11.55 -4.90
C GLY A 86 4.15 -10.37 -3.97
N ASP A 87 3.35 -10.62 -2.93
CA ASP A 87 2.95 -9.64 -1.92
C ASP A 87 4.01 -9.49 -0.82
N TYR A 88 4.74 -8.40 -0.86
CA TYR A 88 5.65 -7.99 0.21
C TYR A 88 4.91 -7.21 1.28
N ARG A 89 5.36 -7.32 2.52
CA ARG A 89 4.82 -6.58 3.65
C ARG A 89 5.94 -5.85 4.37
N VAL A 90 5.79 -4.54 4.49
CA VAL A 90 6.66 -3.67 5.25
C VAL A 90 5.85 -3.09 6.39
N HIS A 91 6.24 -3.42 7.61
CA HIS A 91 5.54 -2.99 8.82
C HIS A 91 6.47 -2.09 9.63
N LEU A 92 6.01 -0.86 9.92
CA LEU A 92 6.75 0.08 10.78
C LEU A 92 6.02 0.28 12.10
N VAL A 93 6.74 0.11 13.19
CA VAL A 93 6.23 0.35 14.54
C VAL A 93 6.72 1.71 15.03
N ARG A 94 5.82 2.46 15.62
CA ARG A 94 6.14 3.74 16.26
C ARG A 94 7.14 3.52 17.40
N PRO A 95 8.20 4.35 17.53
CA PRO A 95 9.11 4.28 18.67
C PRO A 95 8.34 4.48 19.99
N ALA A 96 8.63 3.64 20.98
CA ALA A 96 7.93 3.65 22.27
C ALA A 96 8.29 4.88 23.13
N ASP A 97 9.48 5.44 22.92
CA ASP A 97 10.03 6.60 23.64
C ASP A 97 9.56 7.95 23.06
N ALA A 98 8.96 7.96 21.87
CA ALA A 98 8.47 9.19 21.26
C ALA A 98 7.23 9.73 22.00
N PRO A 99 7.17 11.03 22.33
CA PRO A 99 6.03 11.63 23.00
C PRO A 99 4.78 11.69 22.10
N GLY A 100 3.59 11.82 22.69
CA GLY A 100 2.35 12.04 21.94
C GLY A 100 1.65 10.78 21.41
N LEU A 101 1.87 9.62 22.03
CA LEU A 101 1.23 8.35 21.65
C LEU A 101 -0.30 8.45 21.60
N GLU A 102 -0.92 9.16 22.55
CA GLU A 102 -2.38 9.32 22.60
C GLU A 102 -2.93 10.01 21.32
N THR A 103 -2.21 11.00 20.78
CA THR A 103 -2.58 11.65 19.53
C THR A 103 -2.62 10.65 18.38
N ASP A 104 -1.61 9.78 18.30
CA ASP A 104 -1.50 8.81 17.23
C ASP A 104 -2.55 7.71 17.33
N ILE A 105 -2.85 7.25 18.55
CA ILE A 105 -3.95 6.32 18.81
C ILE A 105 -5.28 6.95 18.39
N ARG A 106 -5.53 8.22 18.77
CA ARG A 106 -6.77 8.92 18.43
C ARG A 106 -6.97 9.02 16.92
N VAL A 107 -5.91 9.36 16.18
CA VAL A 107 -5.95 9.40 14.72
C VAL A 107 -6.19 8.00 14.14
N ALA A 108 -5.50 6.98 14.64
CA ALA A 108 -5.71 5.61 14.19
C ALA A 108 -7.16 5.14 14.38
N THR A 109 -7.76 5.40 15.55
CA THR A 109 -9.17 5.08 15.82
C THR A 109 -10.11 5.82 14.87
N MET A 110 -9.90 7.12 14.65
CA MET A 110 -10.72 7.90 13.70
C MET A 110 -10.68 7.32 12.29
N LEU A 111 -9.50 6.86 11.84
CA LEU A 111 -9.34 6.22 10.53
C LEU A 111 -10.05 4.87 10.47
N THR A 112 -9.93 4.04 11.50
CA THR A 112 -10.63 2.76 11.59
C THR A 112 -12.16 2.96 11.56
N ASP A 113 -12.67 3.91 12.33
CA ASP A 113 -14.10 4.22 12.35
C ASP A 113 -14.59 4.75 11.00
N ALA A 114 -13.80 5.60 10.34
CA ALA A 114 -14.11 6.11 9.01
C ALA A 114 -14.14 5.00 7.95
N ALA A 115 -13.19 4.07 8.00
CA ALA A 115 -13.15 2.93 7.10
C ALA A 115 -14.35 1.99 7.32
N ALA A 116 -14.73 1.74 8.57
CA ALA A 116 -15.88 0.92 8.91
C ALA A 116 -17.20 1.53 8.38
N ARG A 117 -17.38 2.85 8.51
CA ARG A 117 -18.55 3.56 7.96
C ARG A 117 -18.63 3.44 6.44
N ARG A 118 -17.53 3.73 5.73
CA ARG A 118 -17.48 3.63 4.26
C ARG A 118 -17.77 2.22 3.75
N LYS A 119 -17.27 1.21 4.46
CA LYS A 119 -17.54 -0.19 4.12
C LYS A 119 -19.03 -0.50 4.23
N LYS A 120 -19.65 -0.07 5.33
CA LYS A 120 -21.09 -0.25 5.53
C LYS A 120 -21.90 0.47 4.45
N GLU A 121 -21.57 1.71 4.14
CA GLU A 121 -22.24 2.49 3.08
C GLU A 121 -22.14 1.79 1.71
N ALA A 122 -20.96 1.24 1.37
CA ALA A 122 -20.80 0.47 0.13
C ALA A 122 -21.58 -0.85 0.14
N GLU A 123 -21.67 -1.53 1.29
CA GLU A 123 -22.48 -2.76 1.43
C GLU A 123 -23.98 -2.46 1.30
N ASP A 124 -24.45 -1.36 1.89
CA ASP A 124 -25.84 -0.91 1.78
C ASP A 124 -26.17 -0.50 0.33
N GLU A 125 -25.28 0.22 -0.36
CA GLU A 125 -25.42 0.58 -1.79
C GLU A 125 -25.44 -0.67 -2.70
N LEU A 126 -24.56 -1.65 -2.44
CA LEU A 126 -24.56 -2.92 -3.16
C LEU A 126 -25.88 -3.68 -2.93
N ALA A 127 -26.40 -3.72 -1.71
CA ALA A 127 -27.66 -4.38 -1.39
C ALA A 127 -28.84 -3.73 -2.11
N GLU A 128 -28.89 -2.39 -2.16
CA GLU A 128 -29.90 -1.64 -2.93
C GLU A 128 -29.81 -1.94 -4.44
N SER A 129 -28.59 -1.98 -5.00
CA SER A 129 -28.40 -2.31 -6.41
C SER A 129 -28.83 -3.75 -6.76
N LEU A 130 -28.69 -4.69 -5.82
CA LEU A 130 -29.12 -6.07 -6.03
C LEU A 130 -30.64 -6.21 -5.98
N ASP A 131 -31.32 -5.45 -5.12
CA ASP A 131 -32.79 -5.44 -5.02
C ASP A 131 -33.43 -4.94 -6.33
N ASP A 132 -32.91 -3.87 -6.91
CA ASP A 132 -33.39 -3.31 -8.19
C ASP A 132 -33.23 -4.30 -9.36
N LEU A 133 -32.11 -5.04 -9.40
CA LEU A 133 -31.87 -6.08 -10.40
C LEU A 133 -32.86 -7.24 -10.26
N VAL A 134 -33.15 -7.67 -9.03
CA VAL A 134 -34.12 -8.74 -8.77
C VAL A 134 -35.53 -8.31 -9.20
N GLN A 135 -35.92 -7.07 -8.89
CA GLN A 135 -37.24 -6.55 -9.24
C GLN A 135 -37.41 -6.38 -10.77
N THR A 136 -36.36 -5.97 -11.49
CA THR A 136 -36.37 -5.84 -12.95
C THR A 136 -36.48 -7.19 -13.66
N MET A 137 -35.93 -8.27 -13.09
CA MET A 137 -36.00 -9.62 -13.67
C MET A 137 -37.33 -10.36 -13.41
N LEU A 138 -38.15 -9.88 -12.47
CA LEU A 138 -39.45 -10.45 -12.10
C LEU A 138 -40.63 -9.85 -12.86
N ILE A 139 -40.37 -8.96 -13.83
CA ILE A 139 -41.33 -8.34 -14.75
C ILE A 139 -41.06 -8.85 -16.17
#